data_AF-A0A662AHD6-F1
#
_entry.id   AF-A0A662AHD6-F1
#
_cell.length_a   1.000
_cell.length_b   1.000
_cell.length_c   1.000
_cell.angle_alpha   90.00
_cell.angle_beta   90.00
_cell.angle_gamma   90.00
#
_symmetry.space_group_name_H-M   'P 1'
#
loop_
_entity.id
_entity.type
_entity.pdbx_description
1 polymer ?
#
loop_
_entity_poly.entity_id
_entity_poly.type
_entity_poly.pdbx_seq_one_letter_code
_entity_poly.pdbx_strand_id
1 'polypeptide(L)'
;MIKKVFSILIFGVFMISSIHAQNLGNEWINYSQKYYAFKVTDDGIYRITYASLLNAGVPLSSISNPKNMQIFGRGEEQFIYVHNESSGVFTSNDYIEFYAQKNNGWYDSV
;
A
#
# COMPACT_ATOMS: atom_id res chain seq x y z
N MET A 1 3.53 -51.88 -21.45
CA MET A 1 2.74 -50.63 -21.62
C MET A 1 2.37 -49.98 -20.28
N ILE A 2 1.83 -50.71 -19.30
CA ILE A 2 1.41 -50.18 -17.99
C ILE A 2 2.48 -49.37 -17.22
N LYS A 3 3.75 -49.80 -17.21
CA LYS A 3 4.84 -49.09 -16.50
C LYS A 3 5.15 -47.71 -17.10
N LYS A 4 5.00 -47.53 -18.42
CA LYS A 4 5.20 -46.24 -19.10
C LYS A 4 4.05 -45.28 -18.80
N VAL A 5 2.81 -45.78 -18.75
CA VAL A 5 1.63 -45.01 -18.34
C VAL A 5 1.78 -44.52 -16.90
N PHE A 6 2.23 -45.39 -15.99
CA PHE A 6 2.46 -45.03 -14.59
C PHE A 6 3.55 -43.97 -14.42
N SER A 7 4.64 -44.05 -15.20
CA SER A 7 5.70 -43.05 -15.20
C SER A 7 5.25 -41.69 -15.73
N ILE A 8 4.39 -41.66 -16.75
CA ILE A 8 3.80 -40.42 -17.28
C ILE A 8 2.85 -39.78 -16.26
N LEU A 9 2.10 -40.60 -15.53
CA LEU A 9 1.16 -40.14 -14.50
C LEU A 9 1.90 -39.51 -13.30
N ILE A 10 3.01 -40.13 -12.86
CA ILE A 10 3.88 -39.57 -11.80
C ILE A 10 4.51 -38.25 -12.24
N PHE A 11 4.98 -38.16 -13.48
CA PHE A 11 5.56 -36.93 -14.02
C PHE A 11 4.51 -35.82 -14.12
N GLY A 12 3.28 -36.16 -14.54
CA GLY A 12 2.15 -35.23 -14.59
C GLY A 12 1.80 -34.65 -13.22
N VAL A 13 1.77 -35.48 -12.16
CA VAL A 13 1.48 -35.03 -10.78
C VAL A 13 2.56 -34.10 -10.23
N PHE A 14 3.83 -34.31 -10.61
CA PHE A 14 4.95 -33.48 -10.16
C PHE A 14 4.98 -32.08 -10.80
N MET A 15 4.30 -31.88 -11.93
CA MET A 15 4.23 -30.57 -12.62
C MET A 15 3.16 -29.64 -12.04
N ILE A 16 2.17 -30.17 -11.30
CA ILE A 16 1.05 -29.39 -10.75
C ILE A 16 1.48 -28.59 -9.51
N SER A 17 2.56 -28.99 -8.84
CA SER A 17 3.11 -28.30 -7.67
C SER A 17 3.89 -27.02 -8.01
N SER A 18 4.01 -26.66 -9.29
CA SER A 18 4.71 -25.44 -9.75
C SER A 18 3.78 -24.32 -10.23
N ILE A 19 2.48 -24.39 -9.91
CA ILE A 19 1.52 -23.34 -10.29
C ILE A 19 1.59 -22.22 -9.24
N HIS A 20 2.27 -21.13 -9.58
CA HIS A 20 2.17 -19.87 -8.82
C HIS A 20 0.97 -19.08 -9.35
N ALA A 21 0.04 -18.72 -8.47
CA ALA A 21 -1.00 -17.75 -8.81
C ALA A 21 -0.35 -16.36 -8.98
N GLN A 22 -0.90 -15.54 -9.89
CA GLN A 22 -0.53 -14.14 -10.01
C GLN A 22 -0.94 -13.39 -8.74
N ASN A 23 -0.05 -12.54 -8.21
CA ASN A 23 -0.48 -11.54 -7.24
C ASN A 23 -1.48 -10.62 -7.93
N LEU A 24 -2.52 -10.21 -7.20
CA LEU A 24 -3.58 -9.39 -7.77
C LEU A 24 -3.27 -7.89 -7.63
N GLY A 25 -2.17 -7.54 -6.94
CA GLY A 25 -1.72 -6.17 -6.74
C GLY A 25 -2.51 -5.38 -5.70
N ASN A 26 -3.49 -6.02 -5.09
CA ASN A 26 -4.42 -5.42 -4.12
C ASN A 26 -4.16 -5.91 -2.69
N GLU A 27 -3.01 -6.54 -2.44
CA GLU A 27 -2.69 -7.14 -1.14
C GLU A 27 -2.54 -6.09 -0.03
N TRP A 28 -2.24 -4.84 -0.39
CA TRP A 28 -2.18 -3.70 0.53
C TRP A 28 -3.57 -3.25 1.02
N ILE A 29 -4.64 -3.68 0.34
CA ILE A 29 -6.02 -3.29 0.67
C ILE A 29 -6.58 -4.21 1.77
N ASN A 30 -6.58 -3.72 3.00
CA ASN A 30 -7.46 -4.20 4.07
C ASN A 30 -8.87 -3.61 3.93
N TYR A 31 -9.90 -4.44 3.76
CA TYR A 31 -11.28 -4.00 3.57
C TYR A 31 -11.99 -3.53 4.86
N SER A 32 -11.40 -3.79 6.03
CA SER A 32 -11.94 -3.34 7.32
C SER A 32 -11.47 -1.95 7.71
N GLN A 33 -10.59 -1.32 6.93
CA GLN A 33 -10.11 0.05 7.19
C GLN A 33 -10.68 1.06 6.20
N LYS A 34 -10.72 2.33 6.64
CA LYS A 34 -11.15 3.46 5.81
C LYS A 34 -9.93 4.14 5.19
N TYR A 35 -9.97 4.34 3.89
CA TYR A 35 -8.92 5.01 3.14
C TYR A 35 -9.33 6.42 2.73
N TYR A 36 -8.33 7.27 2.58
CA TYR A 36 -8.45 8.61 2.00
C TYR A 36 -7.49 8.68 0.82
N ALA A 37 -7.98 9.24 -0.29
CA ALA A 37 -7.21 9.33 -1.53
C ALA A 37 -7.06 10.78 -1.95
N PHE A 38 -5.93 11.09 -2.55
CA PHE A 38 -5.63 12.38 -3.16
C PHE A 38 -4.90 12.14 -4.49
N LYS A 39 -4.90 13.15 -5.36
CA LYS A 39 -4.25 13.07 -6.67
C LYS A 39 -2.85 13.66 -6.60
N VAL A 40 -1.91 13.04 -7.32
CA VAL A 40 -0.54 13.53 -7.52
C VAL A 40 -0.38 13.93 -8.97
N THR A 41 -0.13 15.22 -9.21
CA THR A 41 -0.04 15.79 -10.57
C THR A 41 1.38 15.75 -11.13
N ASP A 42 2.38 15.87 -10.27
CA ASP A 42 3.78 16.06 -10.64
C ASP A 42 4.69 15.18 -9.78
N ASP A 43 5.90 14.92 -10.27
CA ASP A 43 6.91 14.24 -9.46
C ASP A 43 7.48 15.26 -8.45
N GLY A 44 7.59 14.90 -7.17
CA GLY A 44 8.15 15.80 -6.17
C GLY A 44 7.90 15.41 -4.73
N ILE A 45 8.36 16.29 -3.81
CA ILE A 45 8.09 16.17 -2.38
C ILE A 45 6.76 16.87 -2.09
N TYR A 46 5.85 16.14 -1.45
CA TYR A 46 4.54 16.61 -1.04
C TYR A 46 4.47 16.71 0.47
N ARG A 47 3.66 17.66 0.94
CA ARG A 47 3.36 17.85 2.36
C ARG A 47 1.86 17.83 2.59
N ILE A 48 1.41 16.96 3.49
CA ILE A 48 0.03 16.91 3.96
C ILE A 48 -0.01 17.48 5.38
N THR A 49 -0.69 18.60 5.56
CA THR A 49 -0.82 19.27 6.86
C THR A 49 -1.98 18.71 7.68
N TYR A 50 -1.96 18.93 8.99
CA TYR A 50 -3.11 18.68 9.87
C TYR A 50 -4.43 19.24 9.32
N ALA A 51 -4.43 20.49 8.88
CA ALA A 51 -5.62 21.14 8.32
C ALA A 51 -6.13 20.42 7.05
N SER A 52 -5.23 19.92 6.20
CA SER A 52 -5.61 19.19 4.99
C SER A 52 -6.32 17.88 5.32
N LEU A 53 -5.81 17.14 6.32
CA LEU A 53 -6.42 15.90 6.80
C LEU A 53 -7.79 16.17 7.46
N LEU A 54 -7.89 17.23 8.26
CA LEU A 54 -9.16 17.63 8.88
C LEU A 54 -10.22 17.98 7.82
N ASN A 55 -9.84 18.77 6.80
CA ASN A 55 -10.72 19.14 5.69
C ASN A 55 -11.15 17.93 4.84
N ALA A 56 -10.31 16.89 4.76
CA ALA A 56 -10.65 15.63 4.11
C ALA A 56 -11.55 14.72 4.99
N GLY A 57 -11.87 15.14 6.22
CA GLY A 57 -12.70 14.37 7.15
C GLY A 57 -11.97 13.24 7.85
N VAL A 58 -10.63 13.28 7.92
CA VAL A 58 -9.83 12.30 8.67
C VAL A 58 -10.08 12.52 10.17
N PRO A 59 -10.44 11.49 10.93
CA PRO A 59 -10.73 11.61 12.36
C PRO A 59 -9.43 11.67 13.18
N LEU A 60 -8.69 12.77 13.09
CA LEU A 60 -7.37 12.95 13.73
C LEU A 60 -7.37 12.73 15.25
N SER A 61 -8.50 13.00 15.92
CA SER A 61 -8.67 12.73 17.36
C SER A 61 -8.66 11.24 17.73
N SER A 62 -8.93 10.35 16.76
CA SER A 62 -8.88 8.89 16.94
C SER A 62 -7.50 8.30 16.64
N ILE A 63 -6.59 9.10 16.08
CA ILE A 63 -5.23 8.65 15.76
C ILE A 63 -4.38 8.72 17.03
N SER A 64 -4.24 7.57 17.68
CA SER A 64 -3.50 7.41 18.93
C SER A 64 -1.98 7.39 18.77
N ASN A 65 -1.48 7.13 17.55
CA ASN A 65 -0.05 7.14 17.25
C ASN A 65 0.18 7.56 15.79
N PRO A 66 0.83 8.71 15.53
CA PRO A 66 1.18 9.16 14.19
C PRO A 66 2.06 8.17 13.41
N LYS A 67 2.81 7.28 14.09
CA LYS A 67 3.64 6.24 13.45
C LYS A 67 2.84 5.18 12.70
N ASN A 68 1.53 5.10 12.93
CA ASN A 68 0.65 4.17 12.22
C ASN A 68 0.08 4.78 10.94
N MET A 69 0.43 6.01 10.60
CA MET A 69 0.05 6.62 9.33
C MET A 69 0.84 5.97 8.20
N GLN A 70 0.15 5.66 7.10
CA GLN A 70 0.76 5.06 5.92
C GLN A 70 0.28 5.80 4.69
N ILE A 71 1.15 5.92 3.69
CA ILE A 71 0.79 6.40 2.36
C ILE A 71 1.15 5.29 1.39
N PHE A 72 0.17 4.89 0.58
CA PHE A 72 0.36 3.92 -0.49
C PHE A 72 0.33 4.63 -1.84
N GLY A 73 1.21 4.22 -2.73
CA GLY A 73 1.25 4.66 -4.12
C GLY A 73 1.70 3.51 -5.01
N ARG A 74 0.99 3.28 -6.12
CA ARG A 74 1.29 2.19 -7.07
C ARG A 74 1.28 0.80 -6.41
N GLY A 75 0.42 0.61 -5.42
CA GLY A 75 0.31 -0.63 -4.64
C GLY A 75 1.42 -0.85 -3.60
N GLU A 76 2.33 0.09 -3.41
CA GLU A 76 3.44 -0.03 -2.44
C GLU A 76 3.38 1.06 -1.36
N GLU A 77 3.79 0.70 -0.16
CA GLU A 77 3.96 1.67 0.94
C GLU A 77 5.12 2.61 0.63
N GLN A 78 4.85 3.91 0.76
CA GLN A 78 5.82 4.97 0.50
C GLN A 78 6.49 5.38 1.79
N PHE A 79 7.78 5.73 1.70
CA PHE A 79 8.48 6.35 2.82
C PHE A 79 7.83 7.69 3.15
N ILE A 80 7.48 7.87 4.42
CA ILE A 80 6.94 9.12 4.94
C ILE A 80 7.80 9.64 6.09
N TYR A 81 7.89 10.95 6.18
CA TYR A 81 8.37 11.66 7.35
C TYR A 81 7.16 12.26 8.07
N VAL A 82 7.06 12.03 9.39
CA VAL A 82 6.03 12.62 10.23
C VAL A 82 6.68 13.59 11.20
N HIS A 83 6.31 14.86 11.09
CA HIS A 83 6.85 15.91 11.96
C HIS A 83 6.41 15.69 13.41
N ASN A 84 7.36 15.88 14.35
CA ASN A 84 7.17 15.69 15.80
C ASN A 84 6.56 14.33 16.23
N GLU A 85 6.92 13.24 15.55
CA GLU A 85 6.43 11.88 15.87
C GLU A 85 6.66 11.45 17.34
N SER A 86 7.61 12.06 18.05
CA SER A 86 7.98 11.72 19.43
C SER A 86 6.91 12.09 20.46
N SER A 87 6.00 13.00 20.12
CA SER A 87 4.92 13.44 21.02
C SER A 87 3.80 12.41 21.17
N GLY A 88 3.73 11.44 20.24
CA GLY A 88 2.68 10.42 20.20
C GLY A 88 1.29 10.96 19.82
N VAL A 89 1.15 12.26 19.53
CA VAL A 89 -0.12 12.90 19.16
C VAL A 89 0.10 13.75 17.92
N PHE A 90 -0.79 13.62 16.93
CA PHE A 90 -0.73 14.46 15.74
C PHE A 90 -1.45 15.79 16.01
N THR A 91 -0.68 16.88 16.16
CA THR A 91 -1.16 18.21 16.54
C THR A 91 -1.31 19.14 15.34
N SER A 92 -1.90 20.32 15.56
CA SER A 92 -2.16 21.30 14.49
C SER A 92 -0.92 21.81 13.76
N ASN A 93 0.27 21.68 14.36
CA ASN A 93 1.54 22.09 13.76
C ASN A 93 2.23 20.96 13.00
N ASP A 94 1.68 19.75 13.03
CA ASP A 94 2.29 18.58 12.45
C ASP A 94 1.85 18.34 11.00
N TYR A 95 2.69 17.62 10.29
CA TYR A 95 2.52 17.34 8.88
C TYR A 95 3.24 16.03 8.50
N ILE A 96 2.82 15.49 7.36
CA ILE A 96 3.43 14.32 6.73
C ILE A 96 4.14 14.82 5.47
N GLU A 97 5.39 14.41 5.27
CA GLU A 97 6.14 14.62 4.03
C GLU A 97 6.50 13.30 3.37
N PHE A 98 6.44 13.28 2.05
CA PHE A 98 6.75 12.09 1.27
C PHE A 98 7.10 12.50 -0.16
N TYR A 99 7.90 11.69 -0.82
CA TYR A 99 8.11 11.81 -2.25
C TYR A 99 6.98 11.08 -2.97
N ALA A 100 6.43 11.69 -4.01
CA ALA A 100 5.44 11.07 -4.86
C ALA A 100 5.79 11.23 -6.33
N GLN A 101 5.42 10.23 -7.12
CA GLN A 101 5.51 10.28 -8.57
C GLN A 101 4.13 10.54 -9.16
N LYS A 102 4.07 11.37 -10.20
CA LYS A 102 2.85 11.62 -10.95
C LYS A 102 2.25 10.32 -11.46
N ASN A 103 0.92 10.31 -11.51
CA ASN A 103 0.22 9.21 -12.15
C ASN A 103 0.40 9.32 -13.67
N ASN A 104 1.11 8.35 -14.25
CA ASN A 104 1.37 8.23 -15.69
C ASN A 104 0.52 7.12 -16.35
N GLY A 105 -0.59 6.73 -15.72
CA GLY A 105 -1.43 5.61 -16.18
C GLY A 105 -0.91 4.24 -15.75
N TRP A 106 -0.01 4.20 -14.76
CA TRP A 106 0.49 2.97 -14.16
C TRP A 106 -0.59 2.28 -13.32
N TYR A 107 -0.63 0.96 -13.37
CA TYR A 107 -1.53 0.14 -12.56
C TYR A 107 -0.99 0.01 -11.12
N ASP A 108 -1.85 0.00 -10.12
CA ASP A 108 -1.45 -0.52 -8.80
C ASP A 108 -0.99 -1.97 -8.99
N SER A 109 0.18 -2.31 -8.42
CA SER A 109 1.10 -3.44 -8.67
C SER A 109 0.65 -4.67 -9.51
N VAL A 110 1.64 -5.28 -10.17
CA VAL A 110 1.53 -6.56 -10.92
C VAL A 110 1.87 -7.78 -10.07
#